data_AF-A0A0V0S138-F1
#
_entry.id   AF-A0A0V0S138-F1
#
_cell.length_a   1.000
_cell.length_b   1.000
_cell.length_c   1.000
_cell.angle_alpha   90.00
_cell.angle_beta   90.00
_cell.angle_gamma   90.00
#
_symmetry.space_group_name_H-M   'P 1'
#
loop_
_entity.id
_entity.type
_entity.pdbx_description
1 polymer ?
#
loop_
_entity_poly.entity_id
_entity_poly.type
_entity_poly.pdbx_seq_one_letter_code
_entity_poly.pdbx_strand_id
1 'polypeptide(L)'
;LDSISARRWINRTLVRLLRYDDKGELDMASVIPLVDGGTEGFKGSVRVILPGLSPCVECLLELYPPPVQYQLCTIANTPRSPEHCIEYVKRIAWSEKHPFGDMEIDGDNEAHIQWIYNEAVKRAGAFGIHGVTIRLTKGVIKNIIPAVSSTNAVIAAACALEVFKLVSSSAMPLENYMNFQDGEGKL
;
A
#
# COMPACT_ATOMS: atom_id res chain seq x y z
N LEU A 1 -6.58 -7.14 1.05
CA LEU A 1 -5.14 -7.22 1.40
C LEU A 1 -4.57 -5.82 1.42
N ASP A 2 -3.56 -5.54 2.24
CA ASP A 2 -2.96 -4.21 2.43
C ASP A 2 -1.53 -4.11 1.85
N SER A 3 -0.89 -5.22 1.50
CA SER A 3 0.45 -5.25 0.91
C SER A 3 0.48 -5.82 -0.52
N ILE A 4 1.37 -5.29 -1.35
CA ILE A 4 1.63 -5.80 -2.71
C ILE A 4 2.21 -7.22 -2.64
N SER A 5 3.09 -7.49 -1.67
CA SER A 5 3.66 -8.83 -1.46
C SER A 5 2.60 -9.90 -1.21
N ALA A 6 1.60 -9.61 -0.37
CA ALA A 6 0.49 -10.55 -0.14
C ALA A 6 -0.34 -10.79 -1.41
N ARG A 7 -0.65 -9.73 -2.17
CA ARG A 7 -1.35 -9.85 -3.47
C ARG A 7 -0.57 -10.69 -4.48
N ARG A 8 0.75 -10.47 -4.58
CA ARG A 8 1.63 -11.27 -5.44
C ARG A 8 1.70 -12.73 -5.01
N TRP A 9 1.73 -12.97 -3.70
CA TRP A 9 1.74 -14.33 -3.15
C TRP A 9 0.49 -15.10 -3.52
N ILE A 10 -0.72 -14.56 -3.26
CA ILE A 10 -1.97 -15.24 -3.61
C ILE A 10 -2.10 -15.43 -5.13
N ASN A 11 -1.70 -14.42 -5.92
CA ASN A 11 -1.66 -14.53 -7.38
C ASN A 11 -0.81 -15.71 -7.85
N ARG A 12 0.41 -15.84 -7.30
CA ARG A 12 1.31 -16.96 -7.63
C ARG A 12 0.72 -18.30 -7.20
N THR A 13 0.07 -18.34 -6.04
CA THR A 13 -0.59 -19.55 -5.54
C THR A 13 -1.68 -20.00 -6.51
N LEU A 14 -2.56 -19.10 -6.97
CA LEU A 14 -3.63 -19.45 -7.91
C LEU A 14 -3.10 -19.87 -9.28
N VAL A 15 -2.07 -19.21 -9.81
CA VAL A 15 -1.41 -19.62 -11.06
C VAL A 15 -0.79 -21.02 -10.94
N ARG A 16 -0.25 -21.39 -9.77
CA ARG A 16 0.30 -22.74 -9.53
C ARG A 16 -0.75 -23.84 -9.48
N LEU A 17 -2.02 -23.51 -9.29
CA LEU A 17 -3.11 -24.48 -9.28
C LEU A 17 -3.64 -24.79 -10.68
N LEU A 18 -3.23 -24.02 -11.69
CA LEU A 18 -3.63 -24.27 -13.07
C LEU A 18 -3.10 -25.61 -13.56
N ARG A 19 -3.97 -26.35 -14.24
CA ARG A 19 -3.65 -27.62 -14.89
C ARG A 19 -3.73 -27.43 -16.40
N TYR A 20 -2.75 -28.00 -17.09
CA TYR A 20 -2.70 -28.03 -18.55
C TYR A 20 -2.67 -29.48 -18.99
N ASP A 21 -3.37 -29.80 -20.08
CA ASP A 21 -3.35 -31.13 -20.66
C ASP A 21 -2.06 -31.40 -21.47
N ASP A 22 -1.92 -32.60 -22.02
CA ASP A 22 -0.75 -33.01 -22.82
C ASP A 22 -0.56 -32.16 -24.10
N LYS A 23 -1.58 -31.41 -24.52
CA LYS A 23 -1.54 -30.50 -25.67
C LYS A 23 -1.21 -29.06 -25.27
N GLY A 24 -1.10 -28.78 -23.98
CA GLY A 24 -0.86 -27.43 -23.44
C GLY A 24 -2.14 -26.60 -23.32
N GLU A 25 -3.32 -27.20 -23.45
CA GLU A 25 -4.59 -26.51 -23.29
C GLU A 25 -4.96 -26.38 -21.79
N LEU A 26 -5.49 -25.22 -21.41
CA LEU A 26 -5.84 -24.94 -20.02
C LEU A 26 -7.12 -25.70 -19.61
N ASP A 27 -7.02 -26.49 -18.55
CA ASP A 27 -8.19 -27.08 -17.89
C ASP A 27 -8.96 -25.99 -17.14
N MET A 28 -10.09 -25.56 -17.72
CA MET A 28 -10.95 -24.52 -17.16
C MET A 28 -11.48 -24.85 -15.75
N ALA A 29 -11.57 -26.12 -15.36
CA ALA A 29 -11.99 -26.50 -14.01
C ALA A 29 -10.91 -26.23 -12.95
N SER A 30 -9.65 -26.05 -13.36
CA SER A 30 -8.54 -25.66 -12.48
C SER A 30 -8.46 -24.15 -12.23
N VAL A 31 -9.22 -23.35 -12.99
CA VAL A 31 -9.23 -21.90 -12.88
C VAL A 31 -10.07 -21.49 -11.67
N ILE A 32 -9.41 -20.88 -10.68
CA ILE A 32 -10.07 -20.26 -9.53
C ILE A 32 -10.05 -18.74 -9.73
N PRO A 33 -11.21 -18.10 -9.98
CA PRO A 33 -11.28 -16.64 -10.12
C PRO A 33 -10.83 -15.92 -8.85
N LEU A 34 -10.13 -14.80 -9.03
CA LEU A 34 -9.72 -13.90 -7.96
C LEU A 34 -10.34 -12.52 -8.19
N VAL A 35 -11.11 -12.05 -7.21
CA VAL A 35 -11.56 -10.67 -7.15
C VAL A 35 -10.72 -9.94 -6.10
N ASP A 36 -9.93 -8.96 -6.53
CA ASP A 36 -9.04 -8.16 -5.67
C ASP A 36 -9.55 -6.72 -5.58
N GLY A 37 -9.52 -6.17 -4.37
CA GLY A 37 -9.88 -4.78 -4.09
C GLY A 37 -8.74 -4.05 -3.38
N GLY A 38 -8.54 -2.77 -3.72
CA GLY A 38 -7.57 -1.89 -3.08
C GLY A 38 -8.14 -0.49 -2.86
N THR A 39 -7.74 0.16 -1.77
CA THR A 39 -8.24 1.48 -1.34
C THR A 39 -7.10 2.33 -0.80
N GLU A 40 -7.08 3.61 -1.16
CA GLU A 40 -6.16 4.62 -0.64
C GLU A 40 -6.87 5.97 -0.60
N GLY A 41 -7.23 6.45 0.59
CA GLY A 41 -8.00 7.67 0.79
C GLY A 41 -9.33 7.64 0.04
N PHE A 42 -9.48 8.53 -0.94
CA PHE A 42 -10.64 8.67 -1.81
C PHE A 42 -10.51 7.92 -3.14
N LYS A 43 -9.47 7.11 -3.28
CA LYS A 43 -9.21 6.30 -4.47
C LYS A 43 -9.37 4.82 -4.15
N GLY A 44 -9.76 4.05 -5.14
CA GLY A 44 -9.77 2.60 -5.04
C GLY A 44 -9.74 1.93 -6.39
N SER A 45 -9.54 0.62 -6.37
CA SER A 45 -9.58 -0.21 -7.56
C SER A 45 -10.18 -1.57 -7.26
N VAL A 46 -10.83 -2.13 -8.27
CA VAL A 46 -11.32 -3.52 -8.27
C VAL A 46 -10.71 -4.23 -9.47
N ARG A 47 -10.30 -5.47 -9.26
CA ARG A 47 -9.75 -6.33 -10.30
C ARG A 47 -10.44 -7.68 -10.30
N VAL A 48 -10.79 -8.18 -11.49
CA VAL A 48 -11.23 -9.55 -11.70
C VAL A 48 -10.15 -10.27 -12.47
N ILE A 49 -9.54 -11.28 -11.84
CA ILE A 49 -8.43 -12.04 -12.37
C ILE A 49 -8.90 -13.47 -12.60
N LEU A 50 -8.78 -13.92 -13.84
CA LEU A 50 -8.93 -15.30 -14.27
C LEU A 50 -7.53 -15.84 -14.59
N PRO A 51 -6.88 -16.56 -13.66
CA PRO A 51 -5.51 -17.03 -13.87
C PRO A 51 -5.38 -17.83 -15.16
N GLY A 52 -4.37 -17.50 -15.98
CA GLY A 52 -4.15 -18.11 -17.29
C GLY A 52 -4.97 -17.52 -18.44
N LEU A 53 -5.94 -16.64 -18.15
CA LEU A 53 -6.87 -16.08 -19.16
C LEU A 53 -6.85 -14.55 -19.21
N SER A 54 -6.80 -13.89 -18.05
CA SER A 54 -6.77 -12.43 -17.94
C SER A 54 -5.45 -11.92 -17.36
N PRO A 55 -5.14 -10.61 -17.49
CA PRO A 55 -4.00 -10.02 -16.80
C PRO A 55 -4.04 -10.31 -15.30
N CYS A 56 -2.93 -10.83 -14.77
CA CYS A 56 -2.78 -11.18 -13.36
C CYS A 56 -2.13 -10.03 -12.57
N VAL A 57 -1.91 -10.20 -11.26
CA VAL A 57 -1.27 -9.17 -10.42
C VAL A 57 0.12 -8.79 -10.95
N GLU A 58 0.91 -9.76 -11.40
CA GLU A 58 2.26 -9.52 -11.94
C GLU A 58 2.21 -8.74 -13.27
N CYS A 59 1.21 -9.00 -14.12
CA CYS A 59 1.05 -8.30 -15.40
C CYS A 59 0.76 -6.80 -15.21
N LEU A 60 0.16 -6.43 -14.07
CA LEU A 60 -0.25 -5.07 -13.73
C LEU A 60 0.53 -4.50 -12.55
N LEU A 61 1.72 -5.04 -12.28
CA LEU A 61 2.53 -4.61 -11.14
C LEU A 61 2.96 -3.14 -11.27
N GLU A 62 3.19 -2.68 -12.50
CA GLU A 62 3.57 -1.31 -12.82
C GLU A 62 2.46 -0.28 -12.53
N LEU A 63 1.21 -0.72 -12.41
CA LEU A 63 0.10 0.17 -12.04
C LEU A 63 0.08 0.50 -10.54
N TYR A 64 0.83 -0.22 -9.70
CA TYR A 64 0.94 0.13 -8.29
C TYR A 64 1.86 1.34 -8.13
N PRO A 65 1.48 2.34 -7.32
CA PRO A 65 2.35 3.49 -7.08
C PRO A 65 3.64 3.01 -6.39
N PRO A 66 4.80 3.57 -6.76
CA PRO A 66 6.05 3.24 -6.10
C PRO A 66 5.98 3.69 -4.62
N PRO A 67 6.56 2.93 -3.68
CA PRO A 67 6.65 3.36 -2.30
C PRO A 67 7.46 4.66 -2.21
N VAL A 68 7.01 5.59 -1.35
CA VAL A 68 7.73 6.85 -1.12
C VAL A 68 9.11 6.53 -0.55
N GLN A 69 10.16 6.86 -1.29
CA GLN A 69 11.54 6.72 -0.84
C GLN A 69 12.28 8.04 -0.99
N TYR A 70 12.87 8.49 0.12
CA TYR A 70 13.72 9.66 0.16
C TYR A 70 15.18 9.28 -0.09
N GLN A 71 15.90 10.09 -0.86
CA GLN A 71 17.32 9.91 -1.15
C GLN A 71 18.17 10.18 0.10
N LEU A 72 19.16 9.33 0.38
CA LEU A 72 19.98 9.43 1.59
C LEU A 72 20.74 10.77 1.68
N CYS A 73 21.29 11.26 0.56
CA CYS A 73 21.97 12.55 0.51
C CYS A 73 21.05 13.74 0.83
N THR A 74 19.79 13.67 0.41
CA THR A 74 18.76 14.68 0.72
C THR A 74 18.42 14.65 2.20
N ILE A 75 18.16 13.46 2.75
CA ILE A 75 17.84 13.30 4.16
C ILE A 75 19.00 13.79 5.06
N ALA A 76 20.23 13.41 4.72
CA ALA A 76 21.43 13.68 5.52
C ALA A 76 21.89 15.14 5.45
N ASN A 77 21.91 15.74 4.26
CA ASN A 77 22.60 17.03 4.03
C ASN A 77 21.68 18.17 3.59
N THR A 78 20.60 17.88 2.87
CA THR A 78 19.75 18.91 2.24
C THR A 78 18.25 18.62 2.41
N PRO A 79 17.74 18.53 3.65
CA PRO A 79 16.31 18.35 3.88
C PRO A 79 15.52 19.55 3.32
N ARG A 80 14.32 19.29 2.81
CA ARG A 80 13.46 20.29 2.14
C ARG A 80 12.02 20.28 2.63
N SER A 81 11.62 19.24 3.34
CA SER A 81 10.28 19.03 3.85
C SER A 81 10.35 18.46 5.27
N PRO A 82 9.29 18.59 6.08
CA PRO A 82 9.27 18.03 7.43
C PRO A 82 9.41 16.50 7.44
N GLU A 83 8.96 15.80 6.39
CA GLU A 83 9.15 14.36 6.23
C GLU A 83 10.63 13.99 6.12
N HIS A 84 11.45 14.78 5.41
CA HIS A 84 12.90 14.54 5.34
C HIS A 84 13.55 14.64 6.72
N CYS A 85 13.08 15.55 7.58
CA CYS A 85 13.58 15.69 8.94
C CYS A 85 13.21 14.47 9.80
N ILE A 86 11.99 13.97 9.68
CA ILE A 86 11.54 12.76 10.40
C ILE A 86 12.29 11.53 9.89
N GLU A 87 12.46 11.37 8.58
CA GLU A 87 13.15 10.22 8.00
C GLU A 87 14.65 10.20 8.37
N TYR A 88 15.27 11.38 8.52
CA TYR A 88 16.64 11.46 9.06
C TYR A 88 16.72 10.87 10.45
N VAL A 89 15.77 11.23 11.32
CA VAL A 89 15.79 10.73 12.69
C VAL A 89 15.56 9.23 12.71
N LYS A 90 14.61 8.75 11.90
CA LYS A 90 14.29 7.32 11.74
C LYS A 90 15.49 6.49 11.25
N ARG A 91 16.21 6.96 10.23
CA ARG A 91 17.27 6.17 9.56
C ARG A 91 18.67 6.39 10.07
N ILE A 92 18.95 7.56 10.65
CA ILE A 92 20.31 7.99 11.01
C ILE A 92 20.38 8.28 12.51
N ALA A 93 19.61 9.25 13.01
CA ALA A 93 19.78 9.68 14.41
C ALA A 93 19.41 8.60 15.43
N TRP A 94 18.43 7.73 15.14
CA TRP A 94 18.04 6.63 16.03
C TRP A 94 19.21 5.68 16.28
N SER A 95 19.87 5.23 15.21
CA SER A 95 21.03 4.34 15.29
C SER A 95 22.28 5.03 15.83
N GLU A 96 22.45 6.34 15.63
CA GLU A 96 23.62 7.05 16.15
C GLU A 96 23.51 7.36 17.65
N LYS A 97 22.30 7.69 18.12
CA LYS A 97 22.08 8.19 19.49
C LYS A 97 21.65 7.11 20.46
N HIS A 98 21.22 5.94 19.98
CA HIS A 98 20.73 4.82 20.79
C HIS A 98 19.80 5.28 21.94
N PRO A 99 18.76 6.08 21.66
CA PRO A 99 17.98 6.75 22.70
C PRO A 99 17.26 5.79 23.66
N PHE A 100 17.05 4.56 23.22
CA PHE A 100 16.47 3.49 24.01
C PHE A 100 17.31 2.20 23.92
N GLY A 101 18.63 2.34 23.83
CA GLY A 101 19.57 1.21 23.67
C GLY A 101 19.50 0.59 22.27
N ASP A 102 19.49 -0.74 22.22
CA ASP A 102 19.44 -1.54 20.97
C ASP A 102 18.00 -1.81 20.49
N MET A 103 17.00 -1.13 21.05
CA MET A 103 15.61 -1.31 20.63
C MET A 103 15.38 -0.73 19.22
N GLU A 104 14.64 -1.49 18.41
CA GLU A 104 14.14 -0.99 17.14
C GLU A 104 13.00 0.03 17.35
N ILE A 105 12.76 0.86 16.33
CA ILE A 105 11.67 1.83 16.35
C ILE A 105 10.33 1.11 16.36
N ASP A 106 9.71 1.05 17.52
CA ASP A 106 8.29 0.76 17.65
C ASP A 106 7.43 2.01 17.35
N GLY A 107 6.65 1.97 16.27
CA GLY A 107 5.75 3.05 15.87
C GLY A 107 4.49 3.19 16.74
N ASP A 108 4.16 2.17 17.54
CA ASP A 108 3.05 2.17 18.49
C ASP A 108 3.46 2.66 19.89
N ASN A 109 4.76 2.69 20.17
CA ASN A 109 5.29 3.21 21.42
C ASN A 109 5.31 4.74 21.43
N GLU A 110 4.54 5.35 22.34
CA GLU A 110 4.46 6.81 22.46
C GLU A 110 5.80 7.46 22.79
N ALA A 111 6.64 6.83 23.63
CA ALA A 111 7.94 7.37 23.99
C ALA A 111 8.89 7.43 22.78
N HIS A 112 8.87 6.40 21.93
CA HIS A 112 9.64 6.37 20.69
C HIS A 112 9.19 7.48 19.75
N ILE A 113 7.88 7.60 19.52
CA ILE A 113 7.31 8.63 18.65
C ILE A 113 7.63 10.03 19.17
N GLN A 114 7.51 10.27 20.49
CA GLN A 114 7.83 11.56 21.11
C GLN A 114 9.30 11.91 20.94
N TRP A 115 10.21 10.95 21.16
CA TRP A 115 11.64 11.18 20.95
C TRP A 115 11.94 11.54 19.50
N ILE A 116 11.38 10.79 18.54
CA ILE A 116 11.57 11.04 17.11
C ILE A 116 11.04 12.43 16.74
N TYR A 117 9.85 12.78 17.22
CA TYR A 117 9.25 14.10 17.01
C TYR A 117 10.17 15.23 17.50
N ASN A 118 10.67 15.13 18.74
CA ASN A 118 11.52 16.15 19.33
C ASN A 118 12.83 16.34 18.55
N GLU A 119 13.48 15.26 18.13
CA GLU A 119 14.69 15.34 17.30
C GLU A 119 14.40 15.87 15.90
N ALA A 120 13.25 15.51 15.31
CA ALA A 120 12.86 16.00 14.00
C ALA A 120 12.57 17.51 14.04
N VAL A 121 11.97 18.02 15.12
CA VAL A 121 11.75 19.46 15.35
C VAL A 121 13.09 20.21 15.46
N LYS A 122 14.05 19.69 16.23
CA LYS A 122 15.39 20.30 16.34
C LYS A 122 16.07 20.39 14.98
N ARG A 123 16.03 19.30 14.20
CA ARG A 123 16.58 19.28 12.84
C ARG A 123 15.85 20.25 11.92
N ALA A 124 14.53 20.26 11.95
CA ALA A 124 13.74 21.17 11.12
C ALA A 124 14.08 22.64 11.43
N GLY A 125 14.24 23.00 12.71
CA GLY A 125 14.68 24.32 13.14
C GLY A 125 16.05 24.73 12.59
N ALA A 126 17.02 23.80 12.54
CA ALA A 126 18.35 24.07 11.99
C ALA A 126 18.35 24.37 10.48
N PHE A 127 17.32 23.91 9.75
CA PHE A 127 17.16 24.12 8.31
C PHE A 127 16.02 25.10 7.96
N GLY A 128 15.41 25.76 8.95
CA GLY A 128 14.28 26.67 8.73
C GLY A 128 13.03 25.99 8.17
N ILE A 129 12.84 24.70 8.43
CA ILE A 129 11.69 23.90 7.97
C ILE A 129 10.59 23.93 9.04
N HIS A 130 9.36 24.15 8.61
CA HIS A 130 8.17 24.12 9.46
C HIS A 130 7.26 22.93 9.13
N GLY A 131 6.28 22.66 10.00
CA GLY A 131 5.25 21.64 9.73
C GLY A 131 5.53 20.24 10.30
N VAL A 132 6.59 20.06 11.10
CA VAL A 132 6.77 18.82 11.87
C VAL A 132 5.69 18.76 12.96
N THR A 133 4.85 17.72 12.91
CA THR A 133 3.79 17.46 13.90
C THR A 133 3.84 16.01 14.33
N ILE A 134 3.34 15.67 15.53
CA ILE A 134 3.24 14.27 15.98
C ILE A 134 2.44 13.41 14.99
N ARG A 135 1.36 13.97 14.41
CA ARG A 135 0.56 13.28 13.38
C ARG A 135 1.41 12.94 12.17
N LEU A 136 2.21 13.88 11.66
CA LEU A 136 3.10 13.65 10.54
C LEU A 136 4.21 12.65 10.91
N THR A 137 4.79 12.75 12.10
CA THR A 137 5.78 11.80 12.61
C THR A 137 5.24 10.38 12.61
N LYS A 138 4.05 10.14 13.19
CA LYS A 138 3.39 8.83 13.14
C LYS A 138 3.14 8.38 11.70
N GLY A 139 2.71 9.30 10.83
CA GLY A 139 2.52 9.06 9.39
C GLY A 139 3.76 8.50 8.70
N VAL A 140 4.90 9.15 8.87
CA VAL A 140 6.19 8.78 8.24
C VAL A 140 6.80 7.52 8.88
N ILE A 141 6.69 7.35 10.20
CA ILE A 141 7.21 6.17 10.87
C ILE A 141 6.47 4.91 10.45
N LYS A 142 5.13 4.96 10.45
CA LYS A 142 4.28 3.80 10.12
C LYS A 142 3.94 3.65 8.63
N ASN A 143 4.37 4.59 7.78
CA ASN A 143 3.94 4.67 6.38
C ASN A 143 2.40 4.62 6.24
N ILE A 144 1.70 5.44 7.03
CA ILE A 144 0.22 5.40 7.12
C ILE A 144 -0.41 5.74 5.76
N ILE A 145 -1.19 4.81 5.21
CA ILE A 145 -2.04 5.04 4.05
C ILE A 145 -3.40 5.56 4.55
N PRO A 146 -3.90 6.72 4.07
CA PRO A 146 -5.22 7.22 4.45
C PRO A 146 -6.31 6.21 4.13
N ALA A 147 -7.33 6.10 5.00
CA ALA A 147 -8.46 5.20 4.81
C ALA A 147 -9.77 5.92 5.14
N VAL A 148 -10.79 5.73 4.29
CA VAL A 148 -12.13 6.31 4.47
C VAL A 148 -13.17 5.21 4.30
N SER A 149 -14.17 5.16 5.19
CA SER A 149 -15.19 4.11 5.20
C SER A 149 -16.03 4.09 3.92
N SER A 150 -16.33 5.26 3.34
CA SER A 150 -17.08 5.38 2.09
C SER A 150 -16.35 4.69 0.92
N THR A 151 -15.06 4.96 0.74
CA THR A 151 -14.24 4.32 -0.30
C THR A 151 -14.20 2.80 -0.10
N ASN A 152 -14.02 2.34 1.14
CA ASN A 152 -14.02 0.91 1.44
C ASN A 152 -15.36 0.26 1.09
N ALA A 153 -16.48 0.93 1.40
CA ALA A 153 -17.81 0.44 1.06
C ALA A 153 -18.03 0.34 -0.45
N VAL A 154 -17.62 1.36 -1.21
CA VAL A 154 -17.72 1.36 -2.68
C VAL A 154 -16.93 0.20 -3.30
N ILE A 155 -15.67 0.03 -2.90
CA ILE A 155 -14.80 -1.02 -3.42
C ILE A 155 -15.29 -2.40 -3.00
N ALA A 156 -15.69 -2.58 -1.74
CA ALA A 156 -16.21 -3.85 -1.26
C ALA A 156 -17.52 -4.24 -1.97
N ALA A 157 -18.42 -3.28 -2.20
CA ALA A 157 -19.67 -3.52 -2.93
C ALA A 157 -19.40 -3.95 -4.37
N ALA A 158 -18.47 -3.28 -5.06
CA ALA A 158 -18.07 -3.67 -6.41
C ALA A 158 -17.41 -5.06 -6.44
N CYS A 159 -16.50 -5.39 -5.50
CA CYS A 159 -15.94 -6.74 -5.40
C CYS A 159 -17.03 -7.80 -5.17
N ALA A 160 -17.96 -7.55 -4.24
CA ALA A 160 -19.05 -8.49 -3.94
C ALA A 160 -19.97 -8.70 -5.14
N LEU A 161 -20.25 -7.64 -5.91
CA LEU A 161 -21.02 -7.72 -7.15
C LEU A 161 -20.31 -8.60 -8.19
N GLU A 162 -18.99 -8.46 -8.38
CA GLU A 162 -18.23 -9.30 -9.31
C GLU A 162 -18.21 -10.77 -8.88
N VAL A 163 -18.07 -11.04 -7.58
CA VAL A 163 -18.20 -12.41 -7.05
C VAL A 163 -19.60 -12.98 -7.36
N PHE A 164 -20.66 -12.20 -7.15
CA PHE A 164 -22.01 -12.63 -7.47
C PHE A 164 -22.20 -12.95 -8.95
N LYS A 165 -21.71 -12.09 -9.85
CA LYS A 165 -21.76 -12.31 -11.31
C LYS A 165 -21.04 -13.61 -11.70
N LEU A 166 -19.82 -13.83 -11.17
CA LEU A 166 -19.02 -15.01 -11.46
C LEU A 166 -19.70 -16.32 -11.03
N VAL A 167 -20.34 -16.33 -9.85
CA VAL A 167 -20.98 -17.54 -9.30
C VAL A 167 -22.35 -17.81 -9.92
N SER A 168 -23.12 -16.75 -10.22
CA SER A 168 -24.51 -16.89 -10.72
C SER A 168 -24.62 -16.88 -12.24
N SER A 169 -23.58 -16.45 -12.96
CA SER A 169 -23.64 -16.15 -14.40
C SER A 169 -24.79 -15.20 -14.77
N SER A 170 -25.23 -14.35 -13.83
CA SER A 170 -26.36 -13.42 -14.04
C SER A 170 -26.03 -12.24 -14.96
N ALA A 171 -24.75 -11.90 -15.08
CA ALA A 171 -24.23 -10.89 -16.01
C ALA A 171 -22.76 -11.15 -16.31
N MET A 172 -22.24 -10.49 -17.35
CA MET A 172 -20.81 -10.52 -17.65
C MET A 172 -20.01 -9.86 -16.51
N PRO A 173 -18.91 -10.48 -16.05
CA PRO A 173 -18.01 -9.88 -15.08
C PRO A 173 -17.27 -8.69 -15.70
N LEU A 174 -16.75 -7.83 -14.84
CA LEU A 174 -15.85 -6.73 -15.18
C LEU A 174 -14.68 -7.24 -16.05
N GLU A 175 -14.37 -6.51 -17.11
CA GLU A 175 -13.19 -6.74 -17.95
C GLU A 175 -11.92 -6.32 -17.21
N ASN A 176 -11.48 -7.21 -16.31
CA ASN A 176 -10.25 -7.16 -15.53
C ASN A 176 -10.10 -6.04 -14.50
N TYR A 177 -10.40 -4.77 -14.82
CA TYR A 177 -9.95 -3.64 -13.99
C TYR A 177 -10.94 -2.47 -13.96
N MET A 178 -11.19 -1.93 -12.77
CA MET A 178 -11.96 -0.70 -12.54
C MET A 178 -11.19 0.22 -11.57
N ASN A 179 -11.10 1.51 -11.88
CA ASN A 179 -10.65 2.55 -10.96
C ASN A 179 -11.85 3.33 -10.40
N PHE A 180 -11.74 3.73 -9.14
CA PHE A 180 -12.65 4.65 -8.46
C PHE A 180 -11.84 5.83 -7.93
N GLN A 181 -12.36 7.04 -8.13
CA GLN A 181 -11.83 8.25 -7.52
C GLN A 181 -12.99 9.17 -7.17
N ASP A 182 -13.15 9.46 -5.89
CA ASP A 182 -14.04 10.53 -5.45
C ASP A 182 -13.31 11.87 -5.63
N GLY A 183 -13.74 12.63 -6.64
CA GLY A 183 -13.15 13.91 -7.02
C GLY A 183 -13.52 15.07 -6.08
N GLU A 184 -14.56 14.90 -5.24
CA GLU A 184 -15.03 15.93 -4.31
C GLU A 184 -14.66 15.64 -2.85
N GLY A 185 -14.06 14.47 -2.57
CA GLY A 185 -13.70 14.02 -1.24
C GLY A 185 -12.83 15.02 -0.47
N LYS A 186 -13.45 15.76 0.45
CA LYS A 186 -12.77 16.54 1.49
C LYS A 186 -12.78 15.72 2.78
N LEU A 187 -11.60 15.52 3.37
CA LEU A 187 -11.45 14.99 4.73
C LEU A 187 -11.85 16.04 5.77
#